data_AF-A0A0F9DLX1-F1
#
_entry.id   AF-A0A0F9DLX1-F1
#
_cell.length_a   1.000
_cell.length_b   1.000
_cell.length_c   1.000
_cell.angle_alpha   90.00
_cell.angle_beta   90.00
_cell.angle_gamma   90.00
#
_symmetry.space_group_name_H-M   'P 1'
#
loop_
_entity.id
_entity.type
_entity.pdbx_description
1 polymer ?
#
loop_
_entity_poly.entity_id
_entity_poly.type
_entity_poly.pdbx_seq_one_letter_code
_entity_poly.pdbx_strand_id
1 'polypeptide(L)' 'FRRIVKAGHVAGGQIHDARIAALCELQGVKELWTADRDFTRFPGLSVRNPVIA' A
#
# COMPACT_ATOMS: atom_id res chain seq x y z
N PHE A 1 4.95 -8.74 -5.66
CA PHE A 1 4.21 -7.95 -6.66
C PHE A 1 2.87 -8.56 -7.12
N ARG A 2 2.80 -9.70 -7.85
CA ARG A 2 1.50 -10.27 -8.32
C ARG A 2 0.49 -10.53 -7.19
N ARG A 3 0.99 -10.97 -6.01
CA ARG A 3 0.21 -11.13 -4.77
C ARG A 3 -0.47 -9.82 -4.35
N ILE A 4 0.30 -8.72 -4.31
CA ILE A 4 -0.18 -7.38 -3.94
C ILE A 4 -1.26 -6.89 -4.90
N VAL A 5 -1.04 -7.05 -6.21
CA VAL A 5 -2.02 -6.65 -7.24
C VAL A 5 -3.35 -7.38 -7.06
N LYS A 6 -3.31 -8.71 -6.86
CA LYS A 6 -4.52 -9.50 -6.61
C LYS A 6 -5.20 -9.11 -5.30
N ALA A 7 -4.44 -9.03 -4.21
CA ALA A 7 -5.00 -8.80 -2.89
C ALA A 7 -5.60 -7.38 -2.72
N GLY A 8 -5.03 -6.38 -3.39
CA GLY A 8 -5.54 -5.01 -3.39
C GLY A 8 -6.61 -4.74 -4.45
N HIS A 9 -7.06 -5.73 -5.23
CA HIS A 9 -7.99 -5.56 -6.35
C HIS A 9 -7.56 -4.43 -7.32
N VAL A 10 -6.26 -4.37 -7.60
CA VAL A 10 -5.61 -3.29 -8.33
C VAL A 10 -5.99 -3.33 -9.80
N ALA A 11 -6.45 -2.19 -10.34
CA ALA A 11 -6.73 -2.00 -11.75
C ALA A 11 -6.34 -0.59 -12.23
N GLY A 12 -5.93 -0.47 -13.50
CA GLY A 12 -5.57 0.81 -14.10
C GLY A 12 -4.45 1.53 -13.35
N GLY A 13 -4.66 2.81 -13.05
CA GLY A 13 -3.68 3.69 -12.37
C GLY A 13 -3.25 3.23 -10.98
N GLN A 14 -4.03 2.37 -10.30
CA GLN A 14 -3.69 1.81 -8.99
C GLN A 14 -2.40 0.97 -9.01
N ILE A 15 -1.87 0.65 -10.19
CA ILE A 15 -0.60 -0.06 -10.33
C ILE A 15 0.58 0.71 -9.70
N HIS A 16 0.50 2.03 -9.64
CA HIS A 16 1.52 2.87 -9.02
C HIS A 16 1.56 2.66 -7.50
N ASP A 17 0.41 2.66 -6.84
CA ASP A 17 0.31 2.42 -5.39
C ASP A 17 0.69 0.99 -5.03
N ALA A 18 0.31 0.02 -5.87
CA ALA A 18 0.70 -1.38 -5.72
C ALA A 18 2.22 -1.58 -5.81
N ARG A 19 2.93 -0.76 -6.60
CA ARG A 19 4.40 -0.79 -6.66
C ARG A 19 5.00 -0.26 -5.36
N ILE A 20 4.46 0.81 -4.80
CA ILE A 20 4.90 1.36 -3.51
C ILE A 20 4.66 0.32 -2.40
N ALA A 21 3.46 -0.24 -2.30
CA ALA A 21 3.14 -1.27 -1.31
C ALA A 21 4.01 -2.53 -1.45
N ALA A 22 4.32 -2.94 -2.69
CA ALA A 22 5.21 -4.07 -2.94
C ALA A 22 6.67 -3.79 -2.54
N LEU A 23 7.12 -2.53 -2.67
CA LEU A 23 8.43 -2.13 -2.20
C LEU A 23 8.49 -2.15 -0.67
N CYS A 24 7.44 -1.64 0.00
CA CYS A 24 7.33 -1.73 1.46
C CYS A 24 7.41 -3.18 1.94
N GLU A 25 6.64 -4.09 1.31
CA GLU A 25 6.70 -5.53 1.62
C GLU A 25 8.11 -6.10 1.42
N LEU A 26 8.76 -5.81 0.27
CA LEU A 26 10.08 -6.32 -0.06
C LEU A 26 11.16 -5.86 0.93
N GLN A 27 11.04 -4.64 1.44
CA GLN A 27 11.97 -4.05 2.40
C GLN A 27 11.59 -4.34 3.86
N GLY A 28 10.53 -5.10 4.11
CA GLY A 28 10.07 -5.43 5.46
C GLY A 28 9.41 -4.26 6.21
N VAL A 29 9.04 -3.19 5.52
CA VAL A 29 8.30 -2.05 6.11
C VAL A 29 6.90 -2.50 6.51
N LYS A 30 6.50 -2.18 7.75
CA LYS A 30 5.20 -2.56 8.31
C LYS A 30 4.18 -1.42 8.37
N GLU A 31 4.64 -0.17 8.34
CA GLU A 31 3.80 1.01 8.42
C GLU A 31 4.20 2.02 7.34
N LEU A 32 3.21 2.52 6.59
CA LEU A 32 3.36 3.60 5.62
C LEU A 32 2.64 4.84 6.14
N TRP A 33 3.35 5.97 6.19
CA TRP A 33 2.76 7.26 6.53
C TRP A 33 2.27 7.95 5.26
N THR A 34 0.96 8.11 5.14
CA THR A 34 0.34 8.77 3.99
C THR A 34 -1.06 9.27 4.34
N ALA A 35 -1.46 10.38 3.73
CA ALA A 35 -2.85 10.85 3.78
C ALA A 35 -3.77 10.11 2.80
N ASP A 36 -3.20 9.27 1.94
CA ASP A 36 -3.93 8.50 0.94
C ASP A 36 -4.46 7.18 1.53
N ARG A 37 -5.77 7.13 1.76
CA ARG A 37 -6.47 5.97 2.30
C ARG A 37 -6.49 4.77 1.34
N ASP A 38 -6.20 4.94 0.06
CA ASP A 38 -6.21 3.83 -0.89
C ASP A 38 -5.16 2.77 -0.57
N PHE A 39 -4.11 3.12 0.18
CA PHE A 39 -3.12 2.14 0.66
C PHE A 39 -3.68 1.13 1.68
N THR A 40 -4.83 1.40 2.31
CA THR A 40 -5.48 0.49 3.27
C THR A 40 -5.93 -0.83 2.63
N ARG A 41 -6.04 -0.89 1.30
CA ARG A 41 -6.38 -2.12 0.55
C ARG A 41 -5.25 -3.15 0.49
N PHE A 42 -4.01 -2.77 0.82
CA PHE A 42 -2.86 -3.67 0.70
C PHE A 42 -2.63 -4.45 2.00
N PRO A 43 -2.87 -5.77 2.04
CA PRO A 43 -2.74 -6.52 3.27
C PRO A 43 -1.28 -6.64 3.71
N GLY A 44 -1.06 -6.48 5.02
CA GLY A 44 0.27 -6.54 5.65
C GLY A 44 1.00 -5.21 5.71
N LEU A 45 0.36 -4.10 5.29
CA LEU A 45 0.88 -2.75 5.38
C LEU A 45 -0.09 -1.89 6.21
N SER A 46 0.33 -1.49 7.42
CA SER A 46 -0.40 -0.51 8.22
C SER A 46 -0.30 0.87 7.57
N VAL A 47 -1.37 1.66 7.63
CA VAL A 47 -1.40 3.01 7.08
C VAL A 47 -1.67 3.99 8.21
N ARG A 48 -0.78 4.96 8.40
CA ARG A 48 -0.95 6.06 9.36
C ARG A 48 -1.07 7.37 8.60
N ASN A 49 -2.08 8.16 8.90
CA ASN A 49 -2.21 9.50 8.34
C ASN A 49 -1.54 10.52 9.28
N PRO A 50 -0.39 11.13 8.90
CA PRO A 50 0.35 12.02 9.78
C PRO A 50 -0.27 13.42 9.93
N VAL A 51 -1.28 13.79 9.13
CA VAL A 51 -1.88 15.14 9.16
C VAL A 51 -3.17 15.24 9.97
N ILE A 52 -3.65 14.12 10.54
CA ILE A 52 -4.85 14.07 11.38
C ILE A 52 -4.67 13.24 12.67
N ALA A 53 -3.46 12.73 12.89
CA ALA A 53 -3.09 11.86 14.02
C ALA A 53 -2.21 12.59 15.04
#